data_AF-A0A0T2YKY4-F1
#
_entry.id   AF-A0A0T2YKY4-F1
#
_cell.length_a   1.000
_cell.length_b   1.000
_cell.length_c   1.000
_cell.angle_alpha   90.00
_cell.angle_beta   90.00
_cell.angle_gamma   90.00
#
_symmetry.space_group_name_H-M   'P 1'
#
loop_
_entity.id
_entity.type
_entity.pdbx_description
1 polymer ?
#
loop_
_entity_poly.entity_id
_entity_poly.type
_entity_poly.pdbx_seq_one_letter_code
_entity_poly.pdbx_strand_id
1 'polypeptide(L)'
;MNKKLKSVVSAAVLCCAIGATVVIPSVVFAQTQAEQQETSRQLAELGWYEAGKVGSIADKATFLASEKYSFLTPADTDKFLVINGNPSTGGRSNTIAALESGWFAILSFAPEGLVKDDEKIDADNLLTSLKENNAKEAATRREQGFSALTLLGWAIPPRYDTANKRLEWGTLLRDEQTQAVYANVSTKILGRSGYTNVVLVTGAPDTVERDLAEFKVAMANFNYVDGEKYSDWKQGDKVAAYGLGALVLGGAAAVATSKGGFKAIGIAILAGLAALWGVVKNFFNKKKTSQ
;
A
#
# COMPACT_ATOMS: atom_id res chain seq x y z
N MET A 1 39.63 18.87 -27.84
CA MET A 1 40.64 18.06 -28.57
C MET A 1 41.63 17.50 -27.55
N ASN A 2 42.09 16.25 -27.74
CA ASN A 2 42.96 15.39 -26.90
C ASN A 2 42.22 14.41 -25.97
N LYS A 3 41.81 13.22 -26.47
CA LYS A 3 42.63 12.00 -26.72
C LYS A 3 43.42 11.52 -25.49
N LYS A 4 42.74 10.78 -24.60
CA LYS A 4 43.25 9.51 -24.05
C LYS A 4 42.05 8.58 -23.81
N LEU A 5 41.70 7.83 -24.84
CA LEU A 5 40.72 6.74 -24.84
C LEU A 5 41.38 5.55 -25.57
N LYS A 6 41.19 4.35 -25.00
CA LYS A 6 41.46 2.99 -25.52
C LYS A 6 42.86 2.40 -25.27
N SER A 7 42.95 1.44 -24.34
CA SER A 7 43.14 -0.01 -24.65
C SER A 7 43.38 -0.82 -23.35
N VAL A 8 42.40 -1.63 -22.90
CA VAL A 8 42.37 -3.12 -22.90
C VAL A 8 43.18 -3.81 -21.78
N VAL A 9 42.40 -4.39 -20.84
CA VAL A 9 42.49 -5.71 -20.17
C VAL A 9 43.86 -6.39 -20.05
N SER A 10 44.26 -6.68 -18.81
CA SER A 10 44.86 -8.00 -18.48
C SER A 10 44.71 -8.34 -17.00
N ALA A 11 44.39 -9.60 -16.74
CA ALA A 11 44.02 -10.18 -15.46
C ALA A 11 45.21 -10.33 -14.50
N ALA A 12 44.94 -10.22 -13.19
CA ALA A 12 45.74 -10.86 -12.16
C ALA A 12 44.83 -11.27 -11.00
N VAL A 13 44.41 -12.53 -11.05
CA VAL A 13 43.92 -13.30 -9.92
C VAL A 13 45.09 -13.46 -8.95
N LEU A 14 44.91 -13.02 -7.69
CA LEU A 14 45.75 -13.50 -6.59
C LEU A 14 44.83 -13.96 -5.46
N CYS A 15 44.75 -15.28 -5.33
CA CYS A 15 44.18 -16.00 -4.20
C CYS A 15 44.93 -15.71 -2.90
N CYS A 16 44.22 -15.27 -1.88
CA CYS A 16 44.51 -15.63 -0.48
C CYS A 16 43.18 -16.03 0.19
N ALA A 17 43.09 -17.28 0.63
CA ALA A 17 42.09 -17.81 1.57
C ALA A 17 42.15 -16.99 2.88
N ILE A 18 41.07 -16.71 3.62
CA ILE A 18 40.13 -17.63 4.28
C ILE A 18 38.79 -16.89 4.48
N GLY A 19 37.67 -17.57 4.18
CA GLY A 19 36.30 -17.13 4.54
C GLY A 19 35.37 -16.90 3.35
N ALA A 20 34.94 -17.98 2.69
CA ALA A 20 33.84 -18.05 1.71
C ALA A 20 33.44 -16.73 1.01
N THR A 21 34.27 -16.27 0.06
CA THR A 21 33.82 -15.29 -0.94
C THR A 21 32.75 -15.93 -1.81
N VAL A 22 31.48 -15.63 -1.53
CA VAL A 22 30.39 -15.83 -2.48
C VAL A 22 30.70 -14.96 -3.70
N VAL A 23 31.29 -15.57 -4.72
CA VAL A 23 31.41 -14.96 -6.05
C VAL A 23 30.00 -14.94 -6.62
N ILE A 24 29.25 -13.87 -6.36
CA ILE A 24 27.97 -13.65 -7.05
C ILE A 24 28.35 -13.47 -8.53
N PRO A 25 27.88 -14.33 -9.46
CA PRO A 25 28.25 -14.22 -10.86
C PRO A 25 27.82 -12.85 -11.39
N SER A 26 28.70 -12.13 -12.07
CA SER A 26 28.42 -10.79 -12.64
C SER A 26 27.19 -10.78 -13.56
N VAL A 27 26.85 -11.93 -14.13
CA VAL A 27 25.66 -12.16 -14.96
C VAL A 27 24.37 -12.05 -14.15
N VAL A 28 24.33 -12.56 -12.90
CA VAL A 28 23.15 -12.48 -12.02
C VAL A 28 22.91 -11.03 -11.56
N PHE A 29 23.99 -10.27 -11.33
CA PHE A 29 23.89 -8.85 -10.94
C PHE A 29 23.49 -7.94 -12.12
N ALA A 30 23.93 -8.25 -13.34
CA ALA A 30 23.52 -7.53 -14.54
C ALA A 30 22.05 -7.82 -14.91
N GLN A 31 21.60 -9.06 -14.72
CA GLN A 31 20.22 -9.47 -14.99
C GLN A 31 19.24 -8.79 -14.02
N THR A 32 19.57 -8.72 -12.72
CA THR A 32 18.75 -8.00 -11.74
C THR A 32 18.72 -6.49 -11.98
N GLN A 33 19.81 -5.88 -12.46
CA GLN A 33 19.80 -4.46 -12.84
C GLN A 33 18.93 -4.17 -14.08
N ALA A 34 18.98 -5.04 -15.10
CA ALA A 34 18.16 -4.89 -16.29
C ALA A 34 16.67 -5.04 -15.98
N GLU A 35 16.30 -6.03 -15.16
CA GLU A 35 14.93 -6.22 -14.68
C GLU A 35 14.46 -5.01 -13.86
N GLN A 36 15.27 -4.51 -12.92
CA GLN A 36 14.94 -3.32 -12.14
C GLN A 36 14.80 -2.06 -13.02
N GLN A 37 15.62 -1.92 -14.06
CA GLN A 37 15.54 -0.80 -15.00
C GLN A 37 14.27 -0.87 -15.84
N GLU A 38 13.87 -2.07 -16.29
CA GLU A 38 12.64 -2.27 -17.03
C GLU A 38 11.41 -2.02 -16.14
N THR A 39 11.38 -2.54 -14.91
CA THR A 39 10.32 -2.23 -13.94
C THR A 39 10.22 -0.72 -13.70
N SER A 40 11.36 -0.04 -13.52
CA SER A 40 11.38 1.41 -13.34
C SER A 40 10.83 2.16 -14.56
N ARG A 41 11.13 1.68 -15.78
CA ARG A 41 10.62 2.24 -17.03
C ARG A 41 9.10 2.06 -17.14
N GLN A 42 8.60 0.86 -16.87
CA GLN A 42 7.16 0.57 -16.90
C GLN A 42 6.39 1.41 -15.88
N LEU A 43 6.93 1.60 -14.68
CA LEU A 43 6.34 2.49 -13.68
C LEU A 43 6.35 3.96 -14.11
N ALA A 44 7.36 4.38 -14.87
CA ALA A 44 7.48 5.74 -15.42
C ALA A 44 6.44 6.06 -16.50
N GLU A 45 6.09 5.06 -17.28
CA GLU A 45 5.18 5.18 -18.43
C GLU A 45 3.70 5.19 -18.02
N LEU A 46 3.40 4.94 -16.74
CA LEU A 46 2.03 5.06 -16.21
C LEU A 46 1.55 6.51 -16.25
N GLY A 47 0.23 6.69 -16.39
CA GLY A 47 -0.42 8.00 -16.48
C GLY A 47 -0.48 8.77 -15.15
N TRP A 48 0.67 8.98 -14.51
CA TRP A 48 0.81 9.79 -13.30
C TRP A 48 0.30 11.20 -13.52
N TYR A 49 -0.51 11.68 -12.58
CA TYR A 49 -1.05 13.03 -12.64
C TYR A 49 0.03 14.06 -12.28
N GLU A 50 0.18 15.06 -13.13
CA GLU A 50 0.99 16.25 -12.86
C GLU A 50 0.35 17.11 -11.76
N ALA A 51 1.18 17.93 -11.11
CA ALA A 51 0.73 18.85 -10.07
C ALA A 51 -0.43 19.74 -10.54
N GLY A 52 -1.41 19.97 -9.67
CA GLY A 52 -2.61 20.75 -9.97
C GLY A 52 -3.76 19.95 -10.59
N LYS A 53 -3.52 18.73 -11.09
CA LYS A 53 -4.58 17.88 -11.64
C LYS A 53 -5.38 17.20 -10.52
N VAL A 54 -6.71 17.18 -10.66
CA VAL A 54 -7.63 16.54 -9.70
C VAL A 54 -8.03 15.15 -10.18
N GLY A 55 -7.78 14.13 -9.37
CA GLY A 55 -8.24 12.76 -9.56
C GLY A 55 -9.60 12.51 -8.91
N SER A 56 -10.46 11.73 -9.57
CA SER A 56 -11.72 11.20 -9.00
C SER A 56 -11.49 9.83 -8.39
N ILE A 57 -12.10 9.58 -7.23
CA ILE A 57 -12.16 8.30 -6.53
C ILE A 57 -13.64 7.90 -6.45
N ALA A 58 -14.04 7.00 -7.36
CA ALA A 58 -15.40 6.49 -7.51
C ALA A 58 -16.50 7.56 -7.58
N ASP A 59 -16.18 8.76 -8.06
CA ASP A 59 -17.07 9.94 -8.11
C ASP A 59 -17.59 10.41 -6.74
N LYS A 60 -16.98 9.91 -5.66
CA LYS A 60 -17.31 10.23 -4.27
C LYS A 60 -16.29 11.14 -3.63
N ALA A 61 -15.04 10.97 -4.00
CA ALA A 61 -13.96 11.77 -3.45
C ALA A 61 -13.02 12.22 -4.55
N THR A 62 -12.18 13.16 -4.19
CA THR A 62 -11.16 13.74 -5.05
C THR A 62 -9.81 13.73 -4.35
N PHE A 63 -8.76 13.70 -5.15
CA PHE A 63 -7.40 13.95 -4.70
C PHE A 63 -6.71 14.95 -5.62
N LEU A 64 -6.19 16.04 -5.05
CA LEU A 64 -5.38 17.01 -5.78
C LEU A 64 -3.92 16.58 -5.84
N ALA A 65 -3.43 16.25 -7.03
CA ALA A 65 -1.99 16.01 -7.24
C ALA A 65 -1.19 17.30 -6.99
N SER A 66 0.02 17.15 -6.48
CA SER A 66 0.90 18.27 -6.12
C SER A 66 2.35 17.94 -6.46
N GLU A 67 3.25 18.90 -6.26
CA GLU A 67 4.70 18.70 -6.42
C GLU A 67 5.28 17.58 -5.55
N LYS A 68 4.58 17.15 -4.49
CA LYS A 68 5.02 16.08 -3.58
C LYS A 68 4.31 14.75 -3.79
N TYR A 69 3.11 14.78 -4.36
CA TYR A 69 2.22 13.61 -4.42
C TYR A 69 1.57 13.51 -5.78
N SER A 70 1.66 12.34 -6.40
CA SER A 70 0.97 12.05 -7.66
C SER A 70 -0.15 11.03 -7.46
N PHE A 71 -0.97 10.87 -8.50
CA PHE A 71 -2.18 10.07 -8.50
C PHE A 71 -2.28 9.22 -9.77
N LEU A 72 -2.85 8.02 -9.65
CA LEU A 72 -3.20 7.15 -10.78
C LEU A 72 -4.70 6.90 -10.85
N THR A 73 -5.18 6.80 -12.10
CA THR A 73 -6.52 6.30 -12.41
C THR A 73 -6.65 4.82 -12.06
N PRO A 74 -7.87 4.25 -12.03
CA PRO A 74 -8.01 2.83 -11.74
C PRO A 74 -7.34 1.89 -12.73
N ALA A 75 -7.34 2.24 -14.02
CA ALA A 75 -6.68 1.45 -15.05
C ALA A 75 -5.15 1.40 -14.85
N ASP A 76 -4.52 2.53 -14.55
CA ASP A 76 -3.08 2.56 -14.30
C ASP A 76 -2.70 2.07 -12.91
N THR A 77 -3.61 2.16 -11.92
CA THR A 77 -3.43 1.55 -10.61
C THR A 77 -3.35 0.03 -10.72
N ASP A 78 -4.19 -0.58 -11.55
CA ASP A 78 -4.14 -2.03 -11.78
C ASP A 78 -2.82 -2.45 -12.44
N LYS A 79 -2.33 -1.68 -13.42
CA LYS A 79 -1.00 -1.92 -14.01
C LYS A 79 0.11 -1.75 -12.97
N PHE A 80 0.05 -0.67 -12.19
CA PHE A 80 1.00 -0.38 -11.11
C PHE A 80 1.09 -1.54 -10.12
N LEU A 81 -0.05 -2.10 -9.72
CA LEU A 81 -0.08 -3.24 -8.80
C LEU A 81 0.54 -4.48 -9.43
N VAL A 82 0.18 -4.81 -10.69
CA VAL A 82 0.74 -5.97 -11.41
C VAL A 82 2.25 -5.85 -11.60
N ILE A 83 2.75 -4.67 -11.99
CA ILE A 83 4.19 -4.39 -12.12
C ILE A 83 4.91 -4.62 -10.77
N ASN A 84 4.26 -4.26 -9.66
CA ASN A 84 4.78 -4.48 -8.30
C ASN A 84 4.42 -5.86 -7.73
N GLY A 85 4.06 -6.84 -8.56
CA GLY A 85 3.83 -8.22 -8.14
C GLY A 85 2.53 -8.47 -7.35
N ASN A 86 1.58 -7.54 -7.42
CA ASN A 86 0.27 -7.65 -6.77
C ASN A 86 -0.84 -7.93 -7.80
N PRO A 87 -1.92 -8.63 -7.41
CA PRO A 87 -3.07 -8.79 -8.29
C PRO A 87 -3.75 -7.44 -8.58
N SER A 88 -4.33 -7.31 -9.78
CA SER A 88 -5.21 -6.18 -10.14
C SER A 88 -6.43 -6.13 -9.22
N THR A 89 -6.93 -4.92 -8.99
CA THR A 89 -8.13 -4.67 -8.19
C THR A 89 -9.41 -4.73 -9.02
N GLY A 90 -9.30 -4.87 -10.34
CA GLY A 90 -10.42 -4.87 -11.29
C GLY A 90 -10.98 -3.47 -11.53
N GLY A 91 -10.12 -2.46 -11.60
CA GLY A 91 -10.50 -1.07 -11.88
C GLY A 91 -11.25 -0.36 -10.75
N ARG A 92 -11.08 -0.80 -9.49
CA ARG A 92 -11.81 -0.27 -8.33
C ARG A 92 -11.00 0.63 -7.41
N SER A 93 -9.69 0.73 -7.63
CA SER A 93 -8.79 1.44 -6.73
C SER A 93 -7.95 2.47 -7.44
N ASN A 94 -7.48 3.47 -6.71
CA ASN A 94 -6.55 4.49 -7.16
C ASN A 94 -5.24 4.40 -6.38
N THR A 95 -4.13 4.82 -6.97
CA THR A 95 -2.85 4.99 -6.27
C THR A 95 -2.59 6.45 -5.99
N ILE A 96 -2.14 6.76 -4.77
CA ILE A 96 -1.42 7.99 -4.44
C ILE A 96 0.01 7.60 -4.11
N ALA A 97 1.00 8.28 -4.68
CA ALA A 97 2.40 8.00 -4.38
C ALA A 97 3.14 9.29 -4.02
N ALA A 98 4.02 9.20 -3.03
CA ALA A 98 4.96 10.28 -2.75
C ALA A 98 6.13 10.25 -3.72
N LEU A 99 6.45 11.43 -4.25
CA LEU A 99 7.46 11.61 -5.27
C LEU A 99 8.90 11.64 -4.74
N GLU A 100 9.12 11.58 -3.42
CA GLU A 100 10.47 11.63 -2.83
C GLU A 100 10.71 10.58 -1.72
N SER A 101 9.70 10.27 -0.91
CA SER A 101 9.82 9.41 0.29
C SER A 101 9.52 7.93 0.02
N GLY A 102 9.04 7.60 -1.18
CA GLY A 102 8.96 6.23 -1.68
C GLY A 102 7.82 5.38 -1.09
N TRP A 103 6.88 5.96 -0.34
CA TRP A 103 5.63 5.30 0.03
C TRP A 103 4.56 5.51 -1.04
N PHE A 104 3.58 4.61 -1.07
CA PHE A 104 2.34 4.80 -1.82
C PHE A 104 1.15 4.26 -1.04
N ALA A 105 -0.05 4.73 -1.39
CA ALA A 105 -1.30 4.32 -0.81
C ALA A 105 -2.27 3.87 -1.90
N ILE A 106 -3.01 2.80 -1.62
CA ILE A 106 -4.08 2.31 -2.50
C ILE A 106 -5.42 2.68 -1.88
N LEU A 107 -6.25 3.37 -2.65
CA LEU A 107 -7.51 3.95 -2.23
C LEU A 107 -8.67 3.30 -2.97
N SER A 108 -9.74 2.95 -2.26
CA SER A 108 -10.97 2.44 -2.87
C SER A 108 -12.18 2.88 -2.06
N PHE A 109 -13.25 3.30 -2.71
CA PHE A 109 -14.49 3.66 -2.02
C PHE A 109 -15.38 2.43 -1.79
N ALA A 110 -15.95 2.32 -0.58
CA ALA A 110 -16.91 1.30 -0.19
C ALA A 110 -18.29 1.94 0.06
N PRO A 111 -19.31 1.71 -0.80
CA PRO A 111 -20.63 2.34 -0.73
C PRO A 111 -21.56 1.65 0.29
N GLU A 112 -21.14 1.62 1.54
CA GLU A 112 -21.80 0.85 2.60
C GLU A 112 -22.81 1.64 3.45
N GLY A 113 -22.98 2.94 3.14
CA GLY A 113 -23.74 3.87 3.97
C GLY A 113 -22.91 4.48 5.09
N LEU A 114 -23.54 5.35 5.88
CA LEU A 114 -22.92 5.98 7.03
C LEU A 114 -22.51 4.93 8.06
N VAL A 115 -21.22 4.85 8.36
CA VAL A 115 -20.71 4.02 9.47
C VAL A 115 -20.82 4.82 10.74
N LYS A 116 -21.58 4.34 11.72
CA LYS A 116 -21.66 5.02 13.03
C LYS A 116 -20.31 5.01 13.73
N ASP A 117 -19.98 6.14 14.35
CA ASP A 117 -18.71 6.38 15.03
C ASP A 117 -18.86 6.65 16.53
N ASP A 118 -19.92 6.10 17.13
CA ASP A 118 -20.30 6.26 18.53
C ASP A 118 -19.75 5.16 19.45
N GLU A 119 -19.07 4.15 18.90
CA GLU A 119 -18.55 3.05 19.68
C GLU A 119 -17.12 3.26 20.21
N LYS A 120 -16.84 2.62 21.34
CA LYS A 120 -15.49 2.53 21.88
C LYS A 120 -14.78 1.32 21.26
N ILE A 121 -13.59 1.55 20.75
CA ILE A 121 -12.77 0.49 20.15
C ILE A 121 -12.05 -0.30 21.24
N ASP A 122 -12.22 -1.63 21.22
CA ASP A 122 -11.44 -2.58 22.02
C ASP A 122 -10.32 -3.19 21.16
N ALA A 123 -9.13 -2.60 21.23
CA ALA A 123 -8.01 -2.99 20.39
C ALA A 123 -7.51 -4.42 20.64
N ASP A 124 -7.63 -4.94 21.87
CA ASP A 124 -7.13 -6.26 22.25
C ASP A 124 -8.08 -7.36 21.76
N ASN A 125 -9.38 -7.14 21.91
CA ASN A 125 -10.39 -8.05 21.36
C ASN A 125 -10.30 -8.10 19.82
N LEU A 126 -10.17 -6.94 19.16
CA LEU A 126 -10.01 -6.88 17.70
C LEU A 126 -8.73 -7.60 17.23
N LEU A 127 -7.61 -7.43 17.95
CA LEU A 127 -6.38 -8.14 17.60
C LEU A 127 -6.53 -9.65 17.71
N THR A 128 -7.25 -10.13 18.73
CA THR A 128 -7.55 -11.55 18.91
C THR A 128 -8.32 -12.08 17.71
N SER A 129 -9.41 -11.43 17.30
CA SER A 129 -10.19 -11.82 16.12
C SER A 129 -9.37 -11.76 14.82
N LEU A 130 -8.51 -10.75 14.64
CA LEU A 130 -7.64 -10.66 13.47
C LEU A 130 -6.62 -11.79 13.41
N LYS A 131 -6.05 -12.21 14.56
CA LYS A 131 -5.10 -13.34 14.60
C LYS A 131 -5.77 -14.65 14.22
N GLU A 132 -7.00 -14.89 14.68
CA GLU A 132 -7.79 -16.06 14.29
C GLU A 132 -8.09 -16.10 12.79
N ASN A 133 -8.47 -14.95 12.20
CA ASN A 133 -8.71 -14.85 10.76
C ASN A 133 -7.42 -15.03 9.96
N ASN A 134 -6.33 -14.40 10.39
CA ASN A 134 -5.01 -14.54 9.76
C ASN A 134 -4.52 -16.00 9.76
N ALA A 135 -4.73 -16.75 10.86
CA ALA A 135 -4.36 -18.16 10.91
C ALA A 135 -5.12 -19.02 9.88
N LYS A 136 -6.42 -18.74 9.66
CA LYS A 136 -7.24 -19.41 8.64
C LYS A 136 -6.74 -19.07 7.23
N GLU A 137 -6.48 -17.80 6.96
CA GLU A 137 -5.98 -17.33 5.65
C GLU A 137 -4.56 -17.83 5.35
N ALA A 138 -3.70 -17.95 6.36
CA ALA A 138 -2.37 -18.50 6.21
C ALA A 138 -2.41 -19.94 5.66
N ALA A 139 -3.38 -20.77 6.08
CA ALA A 139 -3.57 -22.10 5.51
C ALA A 139 -3.91 -22.03 4.01
N THR A 140 -4.90 -21.21 3.64
CA THR A 140 -5.28 -21.00 2.23
C THR A 140 -4.13 -20.44 1.39
N ARG A 141 -3.30 -19.54 1.94
CA ARG A 141 -2.12 -19.01 1.22
C ARG A 141 -1.10 -20.09 0.90
N ARG A 142 -0.84 -21.00 1.85
CA ARG A 142 0.06 -22.15 1.62
C ARG A 142 -0.48 -23.07 0.54
N GLU A 143 -1.79 -23.37 0.55
CA GLU A 143 -2.45 -24.17 -0.49
C GLU A 143 -2.32 -23.55 -1.89
N GLN A 144 -2.30 -22.22 -1.96
CA GLN A 144 -2.14 -21.47 -3.21
C GLN A 144 -0.67 -21.25 -3.62
N GLY A 145 0.29 -21.81 -2.88
CA GLY A 145 1.73 -21.68 -3.17
C GLY A 145 2.35 -20.34 -2.76
N PHE A 146 1.64 -19.53 -1.97
CA PHE A 146 2.18 -18.28 -1.43
C PHE A 146 2.79 -18.48 -0.03
N SER A 147 3.81 -17.67 0.29
CA SER A 147 4.31 -17.57 1.67
C SER A 147 3.20 -17.11 2.61
N ALA A 148 3.06 -17.80 3.75
CA ALA A 148 2.08 -17.45 4.77
C ALA A 148 2.58 -16.26 5.60
N LEU A 149 1.66 -15.41 6.03
CA LEU A 149 1.94 -14.27 6.89
C LEU A 149 1.35 -14.53 8.27
N THR A 150 2.14 -14.31 9.32
CA THR A 150 1.70 -14.38 10.72
C THR A 150 1.53 -12.98 11.30
N LEU A 151 0.33 -12.67 11.77
CA LEU A 151 0.03 -11.42 12.48
C LEU A 151 0.63 -11.45 13.89
N LEU A 152 1.64 -10.62 14.14
CA LEU A 152 2.33 -10.53 15.42
C LEU A 152 1.53 -9.67 16.42
N GLY A 153 1.00 -8.55 15.95
CA GLY A 153 0.38 -7.54 16.80
C GLY A 153 0.09 -6.25 16.06
N TRP A 154 -0.16 -5.19 16.82
CA TRP A 154 -0.26 -3.84 16.30
C TRP A 154 1.13 -3.20 16.16
N ALA A 155 1.39 -2.56 15.02
CA ALA A 155 2.37 -1.48 14.93
C ALA A 155 1.78 -0.21 15.56
N ILE A 156 0.50 0.06 15.29
CA ILE A 156 -0.26 1.18 15.84
C ILE A 156 -1.65 0.64 16.20
N PRO A 157 -2.05 0.61 17.48
CA PRO A 157 -3.39 0.21 17.86
C PRO A 157 -4.45 1.08 17.16
N PRO A 158 -5.65 0.53 16.87
CA PRO A 158 -6.72 1.30 16.25
C PRO A 158 -7.04 2.59 17.02
N ARG A 159 -7.02 3.71 16.31
CA ARG A 159 -7.39 5.02 16.85
C ARG A 159 -8.30 5.76 15.89
N TYR A 160 -9.26 6.48 16.46
CA TYR A 160 -10.24 7.24 15.72
C TYR A 160 -10.05 8.75 15.93
N ASP A 161 -9.88 9.46 14.83
CA ASP A 161 -9.89 10.91 14.77
C ASP A 161 -11.32 11.37 14.46
N THR A 162 -12.00 11.86 15.50
CA THR A 162 -13.38 12.32 15.43
C THR A 162 -13.54 13.61 14.61
N ALA A 163 -12.49 14.44 14.52
CA ALA A 163 -12.53 15.71 13.80
C ALA A 163 -12.47 15.47 12.28
N ASN A 164 -11.60 14.57 11.84
CA ASN A 164 -11.44 14.24 10.43
C ASN A 164 -12.27 13.02 9.98
N LYS A 165 -12.99 12.37 10.91
CA LYS A 165 -13.76 11.13 10.68
C LYS A 165 -12.87 10.03 10.08
N ARG A 166 -11.72 9.80 10.71
CA ARG A 166 -10.70 8.85 10.23
C ARG A 166 -10.39 7.81 11.28
N LEU A 167 -10.56 6.55 10.92
CA LEU A 167 -10.11 5.40 11.69
C LEU A 167 -8.80 4.90 11.10
N GLU A 168 -7.77 4.70 11.92
CA GLU A 168 -6.49 4.17 11.44
C GLU A 168 -5.89 3.15 12.41
N TRP A 169 -5.17 2.17 11.86
CA TRP A 169 -4.41 1.18 12.61
C TRP A 169 -3.25 0.65 11.77
N GLY A 170 -2.22 0.13 12.43
CA GLY A 170 -1.09 -0.52 11.79
C GLY A 170 -0.91 -1.94 12.31
N THR A 171 -0.76 -2.93 11.44
CA THR A 171 -0.47 -4.33 11.83
C THR A 171 0.97 -4.70 11.55
N LEU A 172 1.56 -5.57 12.37
CA LEU A 172 2.86 -6.20 12.14
C LEU A 172 2.68 -7.63 11.64
N LEU A 173 3.18 -7.93 10.45
CA LEU A 173 3.09 -9.24 9.81
C LEU A 173 4.49 -9.80 9.61
N ARG A 174 4.69 -11.07 9.96
CA ARG A 174 5.92 -11.81 9.67
C ARG A 174 5.69 -12.75 8.50
N ASP A 175 6.55 -12.70 7.51
CA ASP A 175 6.58 -13.68 6.44
C ASP A 175 7.24 -14.99 6.90
N GLU A 176 6.60 -16.12 6.66
CA GLU A 176 7.05 -17.42 7.17
C GLU A 176 8.34 -17.89 6.49
N GLN A 177 8.52 -17.64 5.19
CA GLN A 177 9.68 -18.11 4.44
C GLN A 177 10.92 -17.26 4.69
N THR A 178 10.76 -15.94 4.67
CA THR A 178 11.87 -14.97 4.76
C THR A 178 12.14 -14.50 6.18
N GLN A 179 11.21 -14.73 7.12
CA GLN A 179 11.22 -14.22 8.50
C GLN A 179 11.20 -12.68 8.62
N ALA A 180 11.08 -11.97 7.50
CA ALA A 180 10.99 -10.53 7.48
C ALA A 180 9.68 -10.06 8.09
N VAL A 181 9.75 -8.93 8.81
CA VAL A 181 8.59 -8.29 9.44
C VAL A 181 8.24 -7.04 8.64
N TYR A 182 6.96 -6.88 8.37
CA TYR A 182 6.39 -5.77 7.64
C TYR A 182 5.31 -5.10 8.49
N ALA A 183 5.15 -3.80 8.32
CA ALA A 183 3.99 -3.11 8.84
C ALA A 183 3.09 -2.66 7.70
N ASN A 184 1.78 -2.76 7.91
CA ASN A 184 0.77 -2.22 7.01
C ASN A 184 -0.13 -1.28 7.78
N VAL A 185 -0.31 -0.06 7.29
CA VAL A 185 -1.21 0.92 7.90
C VAL A 185 -2.48 1.02 7.08
N SER A 186 -3.60 0.75 7.74
CA SER A 186 -4.94 0.90 7.17
C SER A 186 -5.57 2.18 7.69
N THR A 187 -6.24 2.91 6.80
CA THR A 187 -7.06 4.07 7.15
C THR A 187 -8.44 3.94 6.50
N LYS A 188 -9.48 4.25 7.27
CA LYS A 188 -10.85 4.43 6.77
C LYS A 188 -11.21 5.88 6.96
N ILE A 189 -11.56 6.56 5.88
CA ILE A 189 -12.06 7.93 5.91
C ILE A 189 -13.57 7.82 5.74
N LEU A 190 -14.37 8.22 6.74
CA LEU A 190 -15.82 8.05 6.70
C LEU A 190 -16.48 9.19 5.92
N GLY A 191 -17.43 8.83 5.05
CA GLY A 191 -18.27 9.74 4.29
C GLY A 191 -19.75 9.48 4.55
N ARG A 192 -20.61 10.20 3.84
CA ARG A 192 -22.07 10.10 3.98
C ARG A 192 -22.63 8.76 3.53
N SER A 193 -22.22 8.30 2.35
CA SER A 193 -22.77 7.11 1.70
C SER A 193 -21.86 5.88 1.82
N GLY A 194 -20.79 5.98 2.59
CA GLY A 194 -19.78 4.95 2.68
C GLY A 194 -18.49 5.44 3.31
N TYR A 195 -17.38 4.80 2.96
CA TYR A 195 -16.06 5.20 3.42
C TYR A 195 -14.99 4.93 2.35
N THR A 196 -13.93 5.71 2.37
CA THR A 196 -12.73 5.44 1.56
C THR A 196 -11.79 4.57 2.36
N ASN A 197 -11.53 3.36 1.85
CA ASN A 197 -10.47 2.50 2.34
C ASN A 197 -9.14 2.97 1.77
N VAL A 198 -8.14 3.10 2.63
CA VAL A 198 -6.77 3.41 2.25
C VAL A 198 -5.84 2.41 2.88
N VAL A 199 -4.98 1.79 2.07
CA VAL A 199 -3.88 0.95 2.55
C VAL A 199 -2.59 1.68 2.22
N LEU A 200 -1.91 2.17 3.25
CA LEU A 200 -0.59 2.75 3.15
C LEU A 200 0.43 1.61 3.17
N VAL A 201 1.22 1.59 2.10
CA VAL A 201 2.33 0.69 1.91
C VAL A 201 3.58 1.45 2.33
N THR A 202 4.26 0.96 3.37
CA THR A 202 5.47 1.56 3.97
C THR A 202 6.65 0.61 3.86
N GLY A 203 7.86 1.16 3.83
CA GLY A 203 9.06 0.41 3.47
C GLY A 203 9.47 -0.63 4.50
N ALA A 204 10.36 -0.20 5.39
CA ALA A 204 10.79 -1.02 6.51
C ALA A 204 9.96 -0.66 7.75
N PRO A 205 9.80 -1.57 8.73
CA PRO A 205 9.02 -1.31 9.94
C PRO A 205 9.45 -0.05 10.71
N ASP A 206 10.72 0.34 10.62
CA ASP A 206 11.27 1.54 11.26
C ASP A 206 10.91 2.85 10.54
N THR A 207 10.43 2.80 9.29
CA THR A 207 10.00 3.99 8.55
C THR A 207 8.51 4.28 8.66
N VAL A 208 7.73 3.38 9.28
CA VAL A 208 6.27 3.41 9.32
C VAL A 208 5.72 4.71 9.88
N GLU A 209 6.26 5.20 11.00
CA GLU A 209 5.77 6.43 11.61
C GLU A 209 6.05 7.66 10.74
N ARG A 210 7.22 7.71 10.10
CA ARG A 210 7.58 8.78 9.16
C ARG A 210 6.69 8.76 7.94
N ASP A 211 6.55 7.60 7.31
CA ASP A 211 5.74 7.42 6.09
C ASP A 211 4.27 7.70 6.39
N LEU A 212 3.77 7.30 7.57
CA LEU A 212 2.43 7.65 8.04
C LEU A 212 2.26 9.14 8.28
N ALA A 213 3.24 9.81 8.89
CA ALA A 213 3.18 11.25 9.10
C ALA A 213 3.11 12.01 7.77
N GLU A 214 3.90 11.60 6.78
CA GLU A 214 3.86 12.20 5.45
C GLU A 214 2.56 11.87 4.69
N PHE A 215 2.09 10.63 4.78
CA PHE A 215 0.77 10.24 4.26
C PHE A 215 -0.34 11.12 4.84
N LYS A 216 -0.32 11.41 6.15
CA LYS A 216 -1.29 12.30 6.78
C LYS A 216 -1.27 13.71 6.19
N VAL A 217 -0.08 14.22 5.86
CA VAL A 217 0.06 15.50 5.13
C VAL A 217 -0.54 15.38 3.73
N ALA A 218 -0.28 14.29 3.01
CA ALA A 218 -0.88 14.06 1.69
C ALA A 218 -2.42 14.03 1.75
N MET A 219 -3.00 13.48 2.82
CA MET A 219 -4.45 13.43 3.00
C MET A 219 -5.12 14.79 3.25
N ALA A 220 -4.37 15.90 3.29
CA ALA A 220 -4.95 17.25 3.17
C ALA A 220 -5.45 17.54 1.74
N ASN A 221 -4.92 16.84 0.73
CA ASN A 221 -5.33 16.97 -0.67
C ASN A 221 -6.53 16.07 -1.01
N PHE A 222 -6.95 15.20 -0.07
CA PHE A 222 -8.12 14.33 -0.22
C PHE A 222 -9.37 15.07 0.26
N ASN A 223 -10.42 15.09 -0.56
CA ASN A 223 -11.70 15.67 -0.19
C ASN A 223 -12.86 14.82 -0.70
N TYR A 224 -13.86 14.59 0.15
CA TYR A 224 -15.17 14.17 -0.33
C TYR A 224 -15.79 15.28 -1.18
N VAL A 225 -16.47 14.90 -2.27
CA VAL A 225 -17.24 15.84 -3.09
C VAL A 225 -18.39 16.43 -2.27
N ASP A 226 -18.95 17.54 -2.74
CA ASP A 226 -20.08 18.19 -2.08
C ASP A 226 -21.25 17.23 -1.85
N GLY A 227 -21.76 17.20 -0.62
CA GLY A 227 -22.86 16.31 -0.22
C GLY A 227 -22.44 14.88 0.11
N GLU A 228 -21.14 14.54 0.06
CA GLU A 228 -20.60 13.23 0.43
C GLU A 228 -19.81 13.26 1.75
N LYS A 229 -19.64 14.43 2.39
CA LYS A 229 -18.98 14.50 3.70
C LYS A 229 -19.82 13.80 4.74
N TYR A 230 -19.18 13.20 5.75
CA TYR A 230 -19.88 12.53 6.85
C TYR A 230 -20.96 13.41 7.50
N SER A 231 -20.67 14.70 7.67
CA SER A 231 -21.60 15.71 8.22
C SER A 231 -22.81 16.00 7.34
N ASP A 232 -22.76 15.64 6.05
CA ASP A 232 -23.82 15.90 5.09
C ASP A 232 -24.91 14.81 5.13
N TRP A 233 -24.79 13.84 6.04
CA TRP A 233 -25.80 12.83 6.29
C TRP A 233 -27.15 13.44 6.68
N LYS A 234 -28.21 12.85 6.15
CA LYS A 234 -29.58 13.26 6.35
C LYS A 234 -30.42 12.06 6.74
N GLN A 235 -31.49 12.33 7.49
CA GLN A 235 -32.49 11.31 7.79
C GLN A 235 -33.00 10.65 6.50
N GLY A 236 -32.95 9.32 6.46
CA GLY A 236 -33.31 8.51 5.29
C GLY A 236 -32.11 8.00 4.48
N ASP A 237 -30.90 8.54 4.70
CA ASP A 237 -29.69 7.98 4.12
C ASP A 237 -29.40 6.58 4.70
N LYS A 238 -28.79 5.71 3.87
CA LYS A 238 -28.35 4.36 4.30
C LYS A 238 -27.36 4.48 5.46
N VAL A 239 -27.58 3.69 6.50
CA VAL A 239 -26.64 3.50 7.62
C VAL A 239 -26.07 2.09 7.51
N ALA A 240 -24.75 1.96 7.62
CA ALA A 240 -24.10 0.67 7.66
C ALA A 240 -24.58 -0.12 8.89
N ALA A 241 -24.69 -1.44 8.75
CA ALA A 241 -25.14 -2.32 9.84
C ALA A 241 -24.08 -2.53 10.94
N TYR A 242 -22.96 -1.81 10.88
CA TYR A 242 -21.77 -2.03 11.70
C TYR A 242 -21.01 -0.73 11.96
N GLY A 243 -20.12 -0.75 12.95
CA GLY A 243 -19.29 0.38 13.37
C GLY A 243 -17.80 0.25 13.00
N LEU A 244 -17.00 1.15 13.57
CA LEU A 244 -15.53 1.21 13.54
C LEU A 244 -14.79 -0.13 13.79
N GLY A 245 -15.12 -0.91 14.82
CA GLY A 245 -14.48 -2.18 15.14
C GLY A 245 -14.69 -3.22 14.04
N ALA A 246 -15.89 -3.29 13.47
CA ALA A 246 -16.13 -4.13 12.31
C ALA A 246 -15.31 -3.67 11.09
N LEU A 247 -15.10 -2.36 10.91
CA LEU A 247 -14.21 -1.86 9.85
C LEU A 247 -12.76 -2.35 10.00
N VAL A 248 -12.27 -2.48 11.24
CA VAL A 248 -10.94 -3.06 11.52
C VAL A 248 -10.88 -4.53 11.11
N LEU A 249 -11.97 -5.28 11.29
CA LEU A 249 -12.06 -6.70 10.94
C LEU A 249 -12.33 -6.97 9.44
N GLY A 250 -12.55 -5.94 8.62
CA GLY A 250 -12.83 -6.09 7.19
C GLY A 250 -14.21 -5.59 6.73
N GLY A 251 -14.96 -4.90 7.59
CA GLY A 251 -16.25 -4.29 7.28
C GLY A 251 -17.39 -5.31 7.12
N ALA A 252 -18.26 -5.10 6.14
CA ALA A 252 -19.43 -5.96 5.89
C ALA A 252 -19.07 -7.46 5.75
N ALA A 253 -17.90 -7.76 5.19
CA ALA A 253 -17.41 -9.12 5.02
C ALA A 253 -17.13 -9.83 6.35
N ALA A 254 -16.84 -9.09 7.42
CA ALA A 254 -16.65 -9.65 8.76
C ALA A 254 -17.97 -9.94 9.48
N VAL A 255 -19.03 -9.20 9.14
CA VAL A 255 -20.38 -9.33 9.74
C VAL A 255 -21.20 -10.41 9.03
N ALA A 256 -20.95 -10.65 7.74
CA ALA A 256 -21.55 -11.73 6.97
C ALA A 256 -20.85 -13.08 7.27
N THR A 257 -20.95 -13.57 8.51
CA THR A 257 -20.56 -14.93 8.87
C THR A 257 -21.59 -15.91 8.31
N SER A 258 -21.45 -16.29 7.04
CA SER A 258 -21.85 -17.60 6.46
C SER A 258 -22.10 -17.46 4.95
N LYS A 259 -21.44 -18.31 4.17
CA LYS A 259 -21.67 -18.55 2.72
C LYS A 259 -21.05 -17.53 1.76
N GLY A 260 -19.75 -17.70 1.55
CA GLY A 260 -19.17 -17.63 0.20
C GLY A 260 -19.03 -16.25 -0.43
N GLY A 261 -17.80 -15.72 -0.40
CA GLY A 261 -17.25 -14.89 -1.47
C GLY A 261 -17.47 -13.39 -1.32
N PHE A 262 -16.43 -12.67 -0.89
CA PHE A 262 -15.77 -11.67 -1.73
C PHE A 262 -14.38 -11.36 -1.18
N LYS A 263 -13.40 -11.36 -2.09
CA LYS A 263 -11.98 -11.11 -1.86
C LYS A 263 -11.81 -9.76 -1.14
N ALA A 264 -11.44 -9.79 0.13
CA ALA A 264 -10.99 -8.62 0.86
C ALA A 264 -9.81 -7.99 0.10
N ILE A 265 -10.07 -6.87 -0.59
CA ILE A 265 -9.03 -6.07 -1.26
C ILE A 265 -7.95 -5.67 -0.25
N GLY A 266 -8.33 -5.51 1.03
CA GLY A 266 -7.40 -5.24 2.12
C GLY A 266 -6.40 -6.35 2.42
N ILE A 267 -6.60 -7.58 1.94
CA ILE A 267 -5.74 -8.74 2.24
C ILE A 267 -4.90 -9.13 1.02
N ALA A 268 -5.44 -8.94 -0.19
CA ALA A 268 -4.74 -9.27 -1.44
C ALA A 268 -3.53 -8.36 -1.74
N ILE A 269 -3.53 -7.12 -1.25
CA ILE A 269 -2.40 -6.18 -1.42
C ILE A 269 -1.24 -6.48 -0.45
N LEU A 270 -1.49 -7.21 0.65
CA LEU A 270 -0.52 -7.40 1.75
C LEU A 270 0.66 -8.30 1.40
N ALA A 271 0.68 -8.94 0.22
CA ALA A 271 1.59 -10.01 -0.12
C ALA A 271 2.70 -9.66 -1.13
N GLY A 272 2.48 -8.70 -2.04
CA GLY A 272 3.44 -8.42 -3.12
C GLY A 272 4.48 -7.35 -2.78
N LEU A 273 4.33 -6.63 -1.66
CA LEU A 273 5.06 -5.39 -1.39
C LEU A 273 6.43 -5.59 -0.74
N ALA A 274 6.62 -6.76 -0.15
CA ALA A 274 7.85 -7.17 0.53
C ALA A 274 9.05 -7.36 -0.41
N ALA A 275 8.83 -7.79 -1.66
CA ALA A 275 9.91 -8.29 -2.53
C ALA A 275 10.56 -7.25 -3.46
N LEU A 276 9.96 -6.06 -3.66
CA LEU A 276 10.38 -5.13 -4.73
C LEU A 276 10.68 -3.70 -4.29
N TRP A 277 10.70 -3.40 -2.98
CA TRP A 277 10.89 -2.03 -2.47
C TRP A 277 12.18 -1.35 -2.93
N GLY A 278 13.24 -2.11 -3.22
CA GLY A 278 14.51 -1.56 -3.73
C GLY A 278 14.37 -0.73 -5.02
N VAL A 279 13.28 -0.90 -5.78
CA VAL A 279 13.10 -0.29 -7.11
C VAL A 279 12.43 1.09 -7.05
N VAL A 280 11.43 1.28 -6.17
CA VAL A 280 10.64 2.53 -6.09
C VAL A 280 11.49 3.72 -5.65
N LYS A 281 12.45 3.51 -4.74
CA LYS A 281 13.36 4.55 -4.24
C LYS A 281 14.26 5.17 -5.34
N ASN A 282 14.59 4.41 -6.38
CA ASN A 282 15.47 4.87 -7.46
C ASN A 282 14.73 5.59 -8.60
N PHE A 283 13.44 5.30 -8.77
CA PHE A 283 12.61 5.91 -9.81
C PHE A 283 12.39 7.41 -9.55
N PHE A 284 12.05 7.76 -8.32
CA PHE A 284 11.71 9.13 -7.92
C PHE A 284 12.91 10.08 -7.78
N ASN A 285 14.11 9.55 -7.50
CA ASN A 285 15.33 10.34 -7.48
C ASN A 285 15.87 10.71 -8.88
N LYS A 286 15.49 9.99 -9.94
CA LYS A 286 16.02 10.21 -11.31
C LYS A 286 15.41 11.40 -12.05
N LYS A 287 14.20 11.86 -11.69
CA LYS A 287 13.57 13.04 -12.31
C LYS A 287 14.35 14.36 -12.07
N LYS A 288 15.34 14.38 -11.17
CA LYS A 288 16.21 15.55 -10.91
C LYS A 288 17.37 15.76 -11.91
N THR A 289 17.69 14.78 -12.76
CA THR A 289 18.92 14.86 -13.60
C THR A 289 18.66 15.29 -15.05
N SER A 290 17.43 15.68 -15.38
CA SER A 290 17.05 16.15 -16.72
C SER A 290 16.36 17.50 -16.65
N GLN A 291 17.05 18.49 -16.06
CA GLN A 291 16.88 19.92 -16.34
C GLN A 291 18.26 20.59 -16.28
#